data_AF-A0A1Y2FDF3-F1
#
_entry.id   AF-A0A1Y2FDF3-F1
#
_cell.length_a   1.000
_cell.length_b   1.000
_cell.length_c   1.000
_cell.angle_alpha   90.00
_cell.angle_beta   90.00
_cell.angle_gamma   90.00
#
_symmetry.space_group_name_H-M   'P 1'
#
loop_
_entity.id
_entity.type
_entity.pdbx_description
1 polymer ?
#
loop_
_entity_poly.entity_id
_entity_poly.type
_entity_poly.pdbx_seq_one_letter_code
_entity_poly.pdbx_strand_id
1 'polypeptide(L)' 'QGYKCCGNNCIVVYQDNDGYWGVENNQWCGCGTEAPKCIGKQGYPCCKNTKAVVFRDNDGNWGIENNDWCYI' A
#
# COMPACT_ATOMS: atom_id res chain seq x y z
N GLN A 1 11.16 -19.64 -7.30
CA GLN A 1 10.63 -18.26 -7.21
C GLN A 1 11.50 -17.49 -6.23
N GLY A 2 11.97 -16.31 -6.63
CA GLY A 2 13.23 -15.74 -6.13
C GLY A 2 13.17 -14.32 -5.59
N TYR A 3 12.01 -13.85 -5.14
CA TYR A 3 11.89 -12.55 -4.47
C TYR A 3 11.63 -12.76 -2.98
N LYS A 4 12.36 -12.00 -2.15
CA LYS A 4 12.19 -11.97 -0.69
C LYS A 4 10.76 -11.50 -0.34
N CYS A 5 10.21 -11.93 0.79
CA CYS A 5 9.02 -11.29 1.34
C CYS A 5 9.39 -9.89 1.85
N CYS A 6 8.51 -8.90 1.69
CA CYS A 6 8.73 -7.61 2.33
C CYS A 6 8.44 -7.72 3.85
N GLY A 7 8.90 -6.75 4.62
CA GLY A 7 8.58 -6.65 6.04
C GLY A 7 7.09 -6.40 6.34
N ASN A 8 6.74 -6.32 7.63
CA ASN A 8 5.37 -6.15 8.15
C ASN A 8 4.61 -4.92 7.60
N ASN A 9 5.30 -3.95 7.01
CA ASN A 9 4.71 -2.75 6.41
C ASN A 9 4.90 -2.78 4.89
N CYS A 10 4.40 -3.85 4.26
CA CYS A 10 4.50 -4.00 2.82
C CYS A 10 3.65 -2.97 2.09
N ILE A 11 4.30 -2.01 1.43
CA ILE A 11 3.62 -1.06 0.55
C ILE A 11 3.49 -1.73 -0.81
N VAL A 12 2.27 -2.16 -1.14
CA VAL A 12 1.98 -2.70 -2.48
C VAL A 12 2.06 -1.58 -3.50
N VAL A 13 2.91 -1.80 -4.50
CA VAL A 13 3.05 -0.91 -5.66
C VAL A 13 2.69 -1.62 -6.96
N TYR A 14 2.55 -2.95 -6.93
CA TYR A 14 2.23 -3.77 -8.09
C TYR A 14 1.46 -5.03 -7.69
N GLN A 15 0.60 -5.50 -8.59
CA GLN A 15 -0.20 -6.72 -8.41
C GLN A 15 -0.23 -7.52 -9.71
N ASP A 16 -0.11 -8.84 -9.60
CA ASP A 16 -0.32 -9.78 -10.70
C ASP A 16 -1.05 -11.04 -10.20
N ASN A 17 -1.05 -12.10 -11.03
CA ASN A 17 -1.70 -13.37 -10.71
C ASN A 17 -1.01 -14.15 -9.58
N ASP A 18 0.27 -13.86 -9.31
CA ASP A 18 1.04 -14.52 -8.25
C ASP A 18 0.81 -13.84 -6.88
N GLY A 19 0.41 -12.56 -6.87
CA GLY A 19 -0.01 -11.86 -5.67
C GLY A 19 0.31 -10.37 -5.70
N TYR A 20 0.60 -9.83 -4.52
CA TYR A 20 0.92 -8.42 -4.34
C TYR A 20 2.41 -8.21 -4.13
N TRP A 21 2.93 -7.12 -4.67
CA TRP A 21 4.36 -6.84 -4.74
C TRP A 21 4.66 -5.44 -4.25
N GLY A 22 5.70 -5.33 -3.43
CA GLY A 22 6.23 -4.08 -2.88
C GLY A 22 7.68 -3.86 -3.27
N VAL A 23 8.19 -2.68 -2.95
CA VAL A 23 9.61 -2.33 -3.09
C VAL A 23 10.13 -1.90 -1.72
N GLU A 24 11.15 -2.61 -1.22
CA GLU A 24 11.78 -2.36 0.08
C GLU A 24 13.30 -2.36 -0.08
N ASN A 25 13.94 -1.26 0.34
CA ASN A 25 15.37 -1.00 0.14
C ASN A 25 15.78 -1.09 -1.34
N ASN A 26 14.98 -0.47 -2.23
CA ASN A 26 15.17 -0.49 -3.69
C ASN A 26 15.16 -1.90 -4.30
N GLN A 27 14.56 -2.88 -3.62
CA GLN A 27 14.45 -4.26 -4.11
C GLN A 27 13.00 -4.71 -4.11
N TRP A 28 12.62 -5.44 -5.16
CA TRP A 28 11.32 -6.10 -5.24
C TRP A 28 11.17 -7.15 -4.15
N CYS A 29 9.99 -7.16 -3.54
CA CYS A 29 9.63 -8.13 -2.53
C CYS A 29 8.13 -8.45 -2.58
N GLY A 30 7.76 -9.65 -2.14
CA GLY A 30 6.36 -10.09 -2.09
C GLY A 30 5.64 -9.57 -0.84
N CYS A 31 4.46 -9.00 -1.02
CA CYS A 31 3.52 -8.66 0.04
C CYS A 31 2.56 -9.80 0.40
N GLY A 32 2.69 -10.96 -0.27
CA GLY A 32 1.80 -12.11 -0.10
C GLY A 32 0.59 -12.09 -1.04
N THR A 33 -0.34 -13.00 -0.79
CA THR A 33 -1.56 -13.19 -1.58
C THR A 33 -2.81 -12.60 -0.92
N GLU A 34 -2.70 -12.23 0.35
CA GLU A 34 -3.76 -11.51 1.04
C GLU A 34 -3.74 -10.05 0.58
N ALA A 35 -4.90 -9.55 0.15
CA ALA A 35 -5.05 -8.15 -0.18
C ALA A 35 -4.64 -7.34 1.06
N PRO A 36 -3.62 -6.45 0.95
CA PRO A 36 -3.38 -5.54 2.04
C PRO A 36 -4.64 -4.69 2.19
N LYS A 37 -4.96 -4.34 3.44
CA LYS A 37 -6.17 -3.57 3.77
C LYS A 37 -6.35 -2.32 2.92
N CYS A 38 -5.25 -1.77 2.42
CA CYS A 38 -5.21 -0.71 1.44
C CYS A 38 -4.01 -0.95 0.51
N ILE A 39 -4.16 -0.52 -0.74
CA ILE A 39 -3.06 -0.43 -1.70
C ILE A 39 -2.81 1.06 -1.86
N GLY A 40 -1.60 1.52 -1.51
CA GLY A 40 -1.23 2.92 -1.71
C GLY A 40 -1.46 3.31 -3.17
N LYS A 41 -2.00 4.52 -3.40
CA LYS A 41 -2.48 4.92 -4.72
C LYS A 41 -1.84 6.23 -5.17
N GLN A 42 -1.46 6.32 -6.44
CA GLN A 42 -0.79 7.49 -7.04
C GLN A 42 0.47 7.98 -6.29
N GLY A 43 1.23 7.05 -5.70
CA GLY A 43 2.42 7.39 -4.92
C GLY A 43 2.15 7.80 -3.46
N TYR A 44 0.89 7.81 -3.03
CA TYR A 44 0.53 8.03 -1.63
C TYR A 44 0.51 6.71 -0.84
N PRO A 45 1.09 6.69 0.36
CA PRO A 45 1.08 5.51 1.20
C PRO A 45 -0.32 5.26 1.75
N CYS A 46 -0.52 4.05 2.24
CA CYS A 46 -1.64 3.72 3.11
C CYS A 46 -1.65 4.52 4.41
N CYS A 47 -2.84 4.90 4.87
CA CYS A 47 -2.99 5.40 6.22
C CYS A 47 -2.68 4.28 7.23
N LYS A 48 -1.80 4.56 8.19
CA LYS A 48 -1.34 3.57 9.17
C LYS A 48 -2.22 3.58 10.42
N ASN A 49 -2.55 4.77 10.90
CA ASN A 49 -3.30 4.96 12.13
C ASN A 49 -4.71 5.50 11.85
N THR A 50 -4.86 6.37 10.84
CA THR A 50 -6.16 6.96 10.55
C THR A 50 -6.99 6.06 9.63
N LYS A 51 -8.28 5.95 9.95
CA LYS A 51 -9.32 5.40 9.06
C LYS A 51 -10.38 6.45 8.73
N ALA A 52 -10.13 7.70 9.12
CA ALA A 52 -11.04 8.80 8.87
C ALA A 52 -10.88 9.23 7.41
N VAL A 53 -11.96 9.08 6.65
CA VAL A 53 -12.03 9.58 5.28
C VAL A 53 -12.26 11.08 5.33
N VAL A 54 -11.28 11.84 4.86
CA VAL A 54 -11.38 13.30 4.74
C VAL A 54 -11.69 13.74 3.32
N PHE A 55 -11.41 12.87 2.34
CA PHE A 55 -11.66 13.13 0.94
C PHE A 55 -11.97 11.83 0.19
N ARG A 56 -12.81 11.91 -0.84
CA ARG A 56 -13.20 10.77 -1.66
C ARG A 56 -13.28 11.21 -3.12
N ASP A 57 -12.69 10.42 -4.00
CA ASP A 57 -12.71 10.61 -5.44
C ASP A 57 -13.05 9.29 -6.17
N ASN A 58 -12.84 9.28 -7.50
CA ASN A 58 -13.02 8.09 -8.33
C ASN A 58 -11.98 7.01 -8.02
N ASP A 59 -10.87 7.40 -7.41
CA ASP A 59 -9.80 6.50 -7.07
C ASP A 59 -10.07 5.77 -5.76
N GLY A 60 -10.68 6.45 -4.78
CA GLY A 60 -11.21 5.85 -3.57
C GLY A 60 -11.31 6.82 -2.40
N ASN A 61 -11.02 6.33 -1.21
CA ASN A 61 -11.10 7.11 0.02
C ASN A 61 -9.70 7.54 0.46
N TRP A 62 -9.60 8.76 0.98
CA TRP A 62 -8.34 9.39 1.36
C TRP A 62 -8.44 9.90 2.79
N GLY A 63 -7.34 9.77 3.51
CA GLY A 63 -7.12 10.27 4.86
C GLY A 63 -5.95 11.24 4.89
N ILE A 64 -5.82 11.95 6.00
CA ILE A 64 -4.63 12.75 6.32
C ILE A 64 -4.05 12.23 7.62
N GLU A 65 -2.75 11.92 7.63
CA GLU A 65 -2.01 11.45 8.79
C GLU A 65 -0.65 12.18 8.86
N ASN A 66 -0.30 12.73 10.03
CA ASN A 66 0.92 13.54 10.20
C ASN A 66 1.05 14.71 9.20
N ASN A 67 -0.07 15.31 8.81
CA ASN A 67 -0.18 16.35 7.75
C ASN A 67 0.15 15.86 6.33
N ASP A 68 0.26 14.55 6.10
CA ASP A 68 0.46 13.96 4.78
C ASP A 68 -0.79 13.20 4.30
N TRP A 69 -0.99 13.20 2.99
CA TRP A 69 -2.06 12.43 2.36
C TRP A 69 -1.75 10.93 2.38
N CYS A 70 -2.77 10.15 2.72
CA CYS A 70 -2.70 8.71 2.71
C CYS A 70 -4.00 8.10 2.19
N TYR A 71 -3.89 6.90 1.62
CA TYR A 71 -5.02 6.19 1.05
C TYR A 71 -5.67 5.28 2.11
N ILE A 72 -7.02 5.29 2.18
CA ILE A 72 -7.84 4.57 3.17
C ILE A 72 -8.32 3.25 2.59
#